data_AF-A0AAN7HN29-F1
#
_entry.id   AF-A0AAN7HN29-F1
#
_cell.length_a   1.000
_cell.length_b   1.000
_cell.length_c   1.000
_cell.angle_alpha   90.00
_cell.angle_beta   90.00
_cell.angle_gamma   90.00
#
_symmetry.space_group_name_H-M   'P 1'
#
loop_
_entity.id
_entity.type
_entity.pdbx_description
1 polymer ?
#
loop_
_entity_poly.entity_id
_entity_poly.type
_entity_poly.pdbx_seq_one_letter_code
_entity_poly.pdbx_strand_id
1 'polypeptide(L)'
;MMPLLAKLLANTVFLPLQSLLGSRYTLLLSGITVANVSFVLAAGALYKLTLAVLPKSKQLAYVSSIAFCLSPPAMFMSSFYTESIFALMTFTGMRWVIEKKYMQSALIWGIASAVRSNAIVYAGFFFYDLVWIRLISRKNFVTGLVRSIVYTMTTASGFALFQYFAYTEFCSLDRPWCADKIPLIYSFVQKEYWDVGFMSYYEVKQIPNFVLAAPIIALSVSGLKAYIYNNPIEFWTLGIKKSKGNANDGYYSPRLAVFMYLWAFLLLFATTNMHIQVIIRFFTSVPPLYWYVGNLWIKGFCEGKHTWMANVVLGYFAIYGLIGVVLFSSFLPPA
;
A
#
# COMPACT_ATOMS: atom_id res chain seq x y z
N MET A 1 -6.86 4.14 15.27
CA MET A 1 -5.43 4.42 15.61
C MET A 1 -5.03 5.88 15.45
N MET A 2 -5.23 6.51 14.29
CA MET A 2 -4.78 7.91 14.05
C MET A 2 -5.30 8.93 15.08
N PRO A 3 -6.60 8.93 15.48
CA PRO A 3 -7.07 9.83 16.52
C PRO A 3 -6.42 9.58 17.89
N LEU A 4 -6.05 8.33 18.18
CA LEU A 4 -5.42 7.94 19.44
C LEU A 4 -3.96 8.41 19.48
N LEU A 5 -3.22 8.27 18.37
CA LEU A 5 -1.87 8.81 18.24
C LEU A 5 -1.86 10.34 18.31
N ALA A 6 -2.81 11.00 17.64
CA ALA A 6 -2.95 12.45 17.71
C ALA A 6 -3.26 12.92 19.14
N LYS A 7 -4.18 12.25 19.87
CA LYS A 7 -4.47 12.56 21.27
C LYS A 7 -3.26 12.35 22.18
N LEU A 8 -2.54 11.24 21.99
CA LEU A 8 -1.35 10.93 22.78
C LEU A 8 -0.28 12.01 22.60
N LEU A 9 0.01 12.40 21.35
CA LEU A 9 1.00 13.44 21.07
C LEU A 9 0.55 14.83 21.54
N ALA A 10 -0.74 15.15 21.39
CA ALA A 10 -1.34 16.39 21.88
C ALA A 10 -1.22 16.55 23.39
N ASN A 11 -1.40 15.45 24.14
CA ASN A 11 -1.39 15.45 25.61
C ASN A 11 -0.02 15.17 26.23
N THR A 12 1.01 14.92 25.42
CA THR A 12 2.38 14.67 25.89
C THR A 12 3.31 15.77 25.39
N VAL A 13 3.79 15.64 24.15
CA VAL A 13 4.79 16.54 23.55
C VAL A 13 4.23 17.93 23.30
N PHE A 14 2.99 18.03 22.82
CA PHE A 14 2.35 19.31 22.49
C PHE A 14 1.46 19.87 23.59
N LEU A 15 1.54 19.33 24.81
CA LEU A 15 0.78 19.83 25.96
C LEU A 15 0.99 21.34 26.20
N PRO A 16 2.22 21.91 26.12
CA PRO A 16 2.44 23.34 26.30
C PRO A 16 1.78 24.19 25.20
N LEU A 17 1.58 23.60 24.02
CA LEU A 17 0.98 24.29 22.87
C LEU A 17 -0.55 24.44 23.02
N GLN A 18 -1.16 23.68 23.93
CA GLN A 18 -2.60 23.74 24.19
C GLN A 18 -3.02 25.07 24.82
N SER A 19 -2.18 25.68 25.67
CA SER A 19 -2.47 26.97 26.28
C SER A 19 -2.41 28.13 25.28
N LEU A 20 -1.65 27.98 24.18
CA LEU A 20 -1.51 29.02 23.14
C LEU A 20 -2.54 28.89 22.03
N LEU A 21 -2.74 27.67 21.50
CA LEU A 21 -3.55 27.42 20.31
C LEU A 21 -4.93 26.82 20.63
N GLY A 22 -5.15 26.36 21.85
CA GLY A 22 -6.36 25.62 22.23
C GLY A 22 -6.32 24.14 21.82
N SER A 23 -7.05 23.31 22.58
CA SER A 23 -6.98 21.84 22.48
C SER A 23 -7.32 21.27 21.10
N ARG A 24 -8.26 21.88 20.38
CA ARG A 24 -8.68 21.44 19.03
C ARG A 24 -7.58 21.63 17.99
N TYR A 25 -6.95 22.80 17.96
CA TYR A 25 -5.87 23.09 17.01
C TYR A 25 -4.61 22.28 17.33
N THR A 26 -4.28 22.10 18.61
CA THR A 26 -3.18 21.23 19.02
C THR A 26 -3.40 19.78 18.58
N LEU A 27 -4.63 19.26 18.67
CA LEU A 27 -4.95 17.90 18.20
C LEU A 27 -4.76 17.76 16.68
N LEU A 28 -5.24 18.74 15.91
CA LEU A 28 -5.06 18.75 14.44
C LEU A 28 -3.57 18.82 14.08
N LEU A 29 -2.83 19.75 14.69
CA LEU A 29 -1.39 19.88 14.47
C LEU A 29 -0.66 18.57 14.81
N SER A 30 -1.02 17.94 15.93
CA SER A 30 -0.44 16.67 16.35
C SER A 30 -0.59 15.59 15.29
N GLY A 31 -1.78 15.43 14.71
CA GLY A 31 -1.96 14.43 13.66
C GLY A 31 -1.29 14.79 12.34
N ILE A 32 -1.22 16.07 11.97
CA ILE A 32 -0.43 16.51 10.81
C ILE A 32 1.05 16.17 11.03
N THR A 33 1.59 16.43 12.22
CA THR A 33 2.96 16.07 12.57
C THR A 33 3.19 14.57 12.47
N VAL A 34 2.29 13.75 13.04
CA VAL A 34 2.39 12.28 12.96
C VAL A 34 2.38 11.81 11.50
N ALA A 35 1.49 12.35 10.66
CA ALA A 35 1.41 12.00 9.23
C ALA A 35 2.70 12.36 8.49
N ASN A 36 3.22 13.58 8.66
CA ASN A 36 4.43 14.04 7.97
C ASN A 36 5.70 13.31 8.43
N VAL A 37 5.86 13.09 9.75
CA VAL A 37 6.97 12.28 10.28
C VAL A 37 6.90 10.87 9.71
N SER A 38 5.70 10.27 9.70
CA SER A 38 5.50 8.94 9.13
C SER A 38 5.79 8.90 7.63
N PHE A 39 5.47 9.97 6.90
CA PHE A 39 5.73 10.07 5.45
C PHE A 39 7.23 10.09 5.14
N VAL A 40 8.00 10.90 5.85
CA VAL A 40 9.47 10.94 5.71
C VAL A 40 10.09 9.59 6.07
N LEU A 41 9.65 8.98 7.17
CA LEU A 41 10.11 7.66 7.58
C LEU A 41 9.70 6.57 6.57
N ALA A 42 8.52 6.69 5.95
CA ALA A 42 8.06 5.75 4.92
C ALA A 42 8.96 5.82 3.67
N ALA A 43 9.36 7.02 3.22
CA ALA A 43 10.32 7.17 2.13
C ALA A 43 11.65 6.46 2.46
N GLY A 44 12.17 6.66 3.68
CA GLY A 44 13.36 5.95 4.15
C GLY A 44 13.17 4.43 4.29
N ALA A 45 11.96 3.98 4.66
CA ALA A 45 11.63 2.56 4.72
C ALA A 45 11.58 1.92 3.33
N LEU A 46 11.03 2.63 2.33
CA LEU A 46 11.02 2.19 0.93
C LEU A 46 12.44 2.09 0.36
N TYR A 47 13.30 3.06 0.65
CA TYR A 47 14.72 3.02 0.30
C TYR A 47 15.40 1.76 0.85
N LYS A 48 15.26 1.53 2.17
CA LYS A 48 15.86 0.37 2.86
C LYS A 48 15.26 -0.96 2.39
N LEU A 49 13.95 -1.00 2.11
CA LEU A 49 13.29 -2.17 1.52
C LEU A 49 13.88 -2.49 0.15
N THR A 50 14.05 -1.48 -0.71
CA THR A 50 14.58 -1.67 -2.06
C THR A 50 16.01 -2.22 -2.01
N LEU A 51 16.86 -1.71 -1.11
CA LEU A 51 18.20 -2.25 -0.91
C LEU A 51 18.22 -3.67 -0.33
N ALA A 52 17.25 -4.01 0.53
CA ALA A 52 17.14 -5.36 1.07
C ALA A 52 16.77 -6.40 -0.02
N VAL A 53 15.96 -6.00 -1.01
CA VAL A 53 15.55 -6.88 -2.13
C VAL A 53 16.61 -6.88 -3.25
N LEU A 54 17.15 -5.70 -3.59
CA LEU A 54 18.07 -5.46 -4.71
C LEU A 54 19.36 -4.75 -4.22
N PRO A 55 20.31 -5.47 -3.60
CA PRO A 55 21.47 -4.86 -2.94
C PRO A 55 22.39 -4.06 -3.88
N LYS A 56 22.53 -4.45 -5.15
CA LYS A 56 23.41 -3.75 -6.10
C LYS A 56 22.76 -2.52 -6.74
N SER A 57 21.43 -2.40 -6.70
CA SER A 57 20.69 -1.31 -7.37
C SER A 57 20.41 -0.12 -6.46
N LYS A 58 21.47 0.52 -5.96
CA LYS A 58 21.37 1.73 -5.11
C LYS A 58 20.65 2.88 -5.80
N GLN A 59 20.87 3.05 -7.10
CA GLN A 59 20.22 4.09 -7.90
C GLN A 59 18.71 3.89 -7.95
N LEU A 60 18.23 2.66 -8.15
CA LEU A 60 16.81 2.34 -8.13
C LEU A 60 16.19 2.66 -6.77
N ALA A 61 16.85 2.28 -5.67
CA ALA A 61 16.36 2.59 -4.33
C ALA A 61 16.18 4.10 -4.10
N TYR A 62 17.14 4.91 -4.55
CA TYR A 62 17.08 6.37 -4.43
C TYR A 62 15.95 6.97 -5.27
N VAL A 63 15.90 6.64 -6.56
CA VAL A 63 14.91 7.20 -7.50
C VAL A 63 13.49 6.75 -7.14
N SER A 64 13.29 5.50 -6.71
CA SER A 64 11.97 5.04 -6.24
C SER A 64 11.50 5.75 -4.98
N SER A 65 12.41 6.13 -4.09
CA SER A 65 12.07 6.91 -2.89
C SER A 65 11.67 8.34 -3.26
N ILE A 66 12.33 8.95 -4.24
CA ILE A 66 11.91 10.24 -4.81
C ILE A 66 10.53 10.11 -5.46
N ALA A 67 10.28 9.04 -6.22
CA ALA A 67 8.97 8.78 -6.83
C ALA A 67 7.86 8.66 -5.78
N PHE A 68 8.15 8.08 -4.62
CA PHE A 68 7.22 8.04 -3.49
C PHE A 68 6.96 9.43 -2.91
N CYS A 69 7.99 10.25 -2.71
CA CYS A 69 7.84 11.62 -2.24
C CYS A 69 7.00 12.48 -3.19
N LEU A 70 7.13 12.26 -4.51
CA LEU A 70 6.37 12.95 -5.55
C LEU A 70 5.05 12.26 -5.91
N SER A 71 4.60 11.28 -5.13
CA SER A 71 3.43 10.49 -5.50
C SER A 71 2.20 11.38 -5.76
N PRO A 72 1.35 11.08 -6.75
CA PRO A 72 0.21 11.92 -7.10
C PRO A 72 -0.70 12.29 -5.89
N PRO A 73 -1.07 11.35 -4.99
CA PRO A 73 -1.89 11.67 -3.83
C PRO A 73 -1.09 12.21 -2.62
N ALA A 74 0.01 12.94 -2.85
CA ALA A 74 0.89 13.45 -1.78
C ALA A 74 0.14 14.33 -0.75
N MET A 75 -0.96 14.99 -1.12
CA MET A 75 -1.77 15.75 -0.15
C MET A 75 -2.31 14.86 0.97
N PHE A 76 -2.71 13.61 0.68
CA PHE A 76 -3.17 12.66 1.70
C PHE A 76 -2.02 12.13 2.57
N MET A 77 -0.79 12.22 2.08
CA MET A 77 0.41 11.85 2.84
C MET A 77 0.84 12.93 3.85
N SER A 78 0.51 14.18 3.59
CA SER A 78 0.92 15.31 4.42
C SER A 78 -0.21 15.90 5.27
N SER A 79 -1.45 15.46 5.09
CA SER A 79 -2.60 15.90 5.87
C SER A 79 -3.00 14.87 6.94
N PHE A 80 -4.01 15.19 7.76
CA PHE A 80 -4.51 14.34 8.85
C PHE A 80 -5.21 13.09 8.30
N TYR A 81 -4.45 12.14 7.76
CA TYR A 81 -4.92 10.85 7.32
C TYR A 81 -3.97 9.71 7.75
N THR A 82 -4.27 8.50 7.29
CA THR A 82 -3.65 7.25 7.74
C THR A 82 -2.62 6.70 6.76
N GLU A 83 -2.60 7.22 5.54
CA GLU A 83 -1.87 6.74 4.38
C GLU A 83 -0.37 6.66 4.68
N SER A 84 0.19 7.69 5.31
CA SER A 84 1.62 7.78 5.63
C SER A 84 2.06 6.76 6.68
N ILE A 85 1.27 6.60 7.75
CA ILE A 85 1.53 5.60 8.78
C ILE A 85 1.38 4.19 8.19
N PHE A 86 0.35 3.98 7.37
CA PHE A 86 0.11 2.71 6.73
C PHE A 86 1.26 2.35 5.77
N ALA A 87 1.72 3.29 4.93
CA ALA A 87 2.88 3.10 4.05
C ALA A 87 4.14 2.77 4.85
N LEU A 88 4.42 3.48 5.95
CA LEU A 88 5.54 3.21 6.84
C LEU A 88 5.49 1.77 7.39
N MET A 89 4.37 1.37 7.98
CA MET A 89 4.19 0.04 8.57
C MET A 89 4.27 -1.07 7.51
N THR A 90 3.70 -0.83 6.33
CA THR A 90 3.73 -1.76 5.21
C THR A 90 5.15 -1.97 4.70
N PHE A 91 5.89 -0.90 4.39
CA PHE A 91 7.24 -1.00 3.85
C PHE A 91 8.22 -1.61 4.86
N THR A 92 8.09 -1.27 6.14
CA THR A 92 8.91 -1.86 7.21
C THR A 92 8.62 -3.35 7.41
N GLY A 93 7.34 -3.76 7.42
CA GLY A 93 6.98 -5.18 7.49
C GLY A 93 7.48 -5.97 6.27
N MET A 94 7.29 -5.44 5.06
CA MET A 94 7.83 -6.05 3.83
C MET A 94 9.35 -6.26 3.90
N ARG A 95 10.09 -5.29 4.46
CA ARG A 95 11.54 -5.41 4.63
C ARG A 95 11.89 -6.52 5.61
N TRP A 96 11.19 -6.61 6.74
CA TRP A 96 11.42 -7.67 7.73
C TRP A 96 11.08 -9.06 7.22
N VAL A 97 10.09 -9.21 6.35
CA VAL A 97 9.83 -10.48 5.64
C VAL A 97 11.04 -10.90 4.81
N ILE A 98 11.62 -9.97 4.04
CA ILE A 98 12.81 -10.27 3.22
C ILE A 98 14.01 -10.62 4.09
N GLU A 99 14.18 -9.95 5.24
CA GLU A 99 15.17 -10.28 6.27
C GLU A 99 14.82 -11.54 7.10
N LYS A 100 13.73 -12.26 6.77
CA LYS A 100 13.25 -13.47 7.45
C LYS A 100 12.83 -13.28 8.92
N LYS A 101 12.57 -12.04 9.32
CA LYS A 101 12.05 -11.60 10.63
C LYS A 101 10.51 -11.61 10.63
N TYR A 102 9.93 -12.80 10.46
CA TYR A 102 8.49 -12.94 10.23
C TYR A 102 7.61 -12.48 11.39
N MET A 103 8.04 -12.73 12.64
CA MET A 103 7.25 -12.32 13.82
C MET A 103 7.14 -10.80 13.91
N GLN A 104 8.25 -10.08 13.72
CA GLN A 104 8.26 -8.62 13.70
C GLN A 104 7.36 -8.08 12.58
N SER A 105 7.40 -8.71 11.39
CA SER A 105 6.51 -8.34 10.31
C SER A 105 5.03 -8.58 10.62
N ALA A 106 4.70 -9.71 11.27
CA ALA A 106 3.33 -10.04 11.61
C ALA A 106 2.76 -9.07 12.66
N LEU A 107 3.59 -8.66 13.63
CA LEU A 107 3.20 -7.67 14.64
C LEU A 107 2.95 -6.29 14.04
N ILE A 108 3.86 -5.78 13.19
CA ILE A 108 3.68 -4.46 12.59
C ILE A 108 2.51 -4.44 11.59
N TRP A 109 2.28 -5.52 10.85
CA TRP A 109 1.10 -5.64 9.99
C TRP A 109 -0.19 -5.90 10.78
N GLY A 110 -0.11 -6.50 11.96
CA GLY A 110 -1.20 -6.55 12.94
C GLY A 110 -1.61 -5.14 13.36
N ILE A 111 -0.66 -4.27 13.65
CA ILE A 111 -0.96 -2.85 13.93
C ILE A 111 -1.49 -2.16 12.67
N ALA A 112 -0.89 -2.40 11.50
CA ALA A 112 -1.33 -1.81 10.23
C ALA A 112 -2.76 -2.21 9.86
N SER A 113 -3.20 -3.44 10.18
CA SER A 113 -4.55 -3.91 9.91
C SER A 113 -5.62 -3.22 10.74
N ALA A 114 -5.26 -2.72 11.93
CA ALA A 114 -6.10 -1.82 12.73
C ALA A 114 -6.19 -0.39 12.16
N VAL A 115 -5.24 0.00 11.30
CA VAL A 115 -5.28 1.28 10.59
C VAL A 115 -6.12 1.16 9.33
N ARG A 116 -5.86 0.13 8.53
CA ARG A 116 -6.58 -0.18 7.29
C ARG A 116 -6.64 -1.70 7.12
N SER A 117 -7.84 -2.22 6.86
CA SER A 117 -8.09 -3.66 6.63
C SER A 117 -7.25 -4.26 5.49
N ASN A 118 -6.80 -3.44 4.53
CA ASN A 118 -5.96 -3.84 3.40
C ASN A 118 -4.67 -4.56 3.82
N ALA A 119 -4.13 -4.30 5.02
CA ALA A 119 -2.93 -4.97 5.50
C ALA A 119 -3.08 -6.49 5.66
N ILE A 120 -4.30 -7.01 5.77
CA ILE A 120 -4.56 -8.46 5.85
C ILE A 120 -4.01 -9.17 4.60
N VAL A 121 -4.06 -8.52 3.42
CA VAL A 121 -3.58 -9.09 2.16
C VAL A 121 -2.07 -9.39 2.22
N TYR A 122 -1.30 -8.66 3.05
CA TYR A 122 0.13 -8.90 3.20
C TYR A 122 0.46 -10.23 3.89
N ALA A 123 -0.52 -10.90 4.53
CA ALA A 123 -0.35 -12.29 4.96
C ALA A 123 0.02 -13.24 3.80
N GLY A 124 -0.29 -12.86 2.55
CA GLY A 124 0.15 -13.57 1.34
C GLY A 124 1.67 -13.71 1.23
N PHE A 125 2.46 -12.81 1.81
CA PHE A 125 3.92 -12.97 1.87
C PHE A 125 4.34 -14.19 2.70
N PHE A 126 3.69 -14.42 3.84
CA PHE A 126 3.96 -15.60 4.67
C PHE A 126 3.56 -16.88 3.95
N PHE A 127 2.40 -16.86 3.28
CA PHE A 127 1.97 -17.99 2.48
C PHE A 127 2.96 -18.32 1.36
N TYR A 128 3.41 -17.31 0.60
CA TYR A 128 4.35 -17.52 -0.49
C TYR A 128 5.68 -18.11 0.02
N ASP A 129 6.29 -17.51 1.05
CA ASP A 129 7.63 -17.91 1.50
C ASP A 129 7.64 -19.19 2.35
N LEU A 130 6.65 -19.36 3.23
CA LEU A 130 6.60 -20.47 4.19
C LEU A 130 5.83 -21.68 3.66
N VAL A 131 4.85 -21.49 2.78
CA VAL A 131 4.03 -22.59 2.24
C VAL A 131 4.44 -22.91 0.82
N TRP A 132 4.33 -21.94 -0.10
CA TRP A 132 4.52 -22.20 -1.53
C TRP A 132 5.95 -22.59 -1.90
N ILE A 133 6.95 -21.80 -1.50
CA ILE A 133 8.37 -22.12 -1.78
C ILE A 133 8.79 -23.45 -1.14
N ARG A 134 8.29 -23.74 0.07
CA ARG A 134 8.60 -24.98 0.80
C ARG A 134 7.91 -26.21 0.21
N LEU A 135 6.70 -26.04 -0.31
CA LEU A 135 5.97 -27.06 -1.06
C LEU A 135 6.77 -27.46 -2.31
N ILE A 136 7.22 -26.47 -3.09
CA ILE A 136 8.06 -26.69 -4.28
C ILE A 136 9.37 -27.38 -3.89
N SER A 137 9.99 -26.94 -2.80
CA SER A 137 11.27 -27.49 -2.33
C SER A 137 11.16 -28.85 -1.62
N ARG A 138 9.94 -29.38 -1.44
CA ARG A 138 9.61 -30.61 -0.67
C ARG A 138 10.27 -30.70 0.72
N LYS A 139 10.44 -29.56 1.41
CA LYS A 139 11.06 -29.50 2.75
C LYS A 139 10.14 -28.88 3.77
N ASN A 140 9.90 -29.59 4.89
CA ASN A 140 9.26 -29.08 6.10
C ASN A 140 7.94 -28.29 5.87
N PHE A 141 7.08 -28.78 4.97
CA PHE A 141 5.82 -28.13 4.59
C PHE A 141 4.90 -27.87 5.78
N VAL A 142 4.66 -28.88 6.62
CA VAL A 142 3.75 -28.79 7.78
C VAL A 142 4.18 -27.68 8.75
N THR A 143 5.47 -27.60 9.06
CA THR A 143 6.00 -26.51 9.92
C THR A 143 5.85 -25.13 9.28
N GLY A 144 5.94 -25.05 7.96
CA GLY A 144 5.72 -23.83 7.20
C GLY A 144 4.26 -23.38 7.24
N LEU A 145 3.35 -24.33 7.06
CA LEU A 145 1.90 -24.10 7.14
C LEU A 145 1.48 -23.60 8.52
N VAL A 146 1.89 -24.27 9.59
CA VAL A 146 1.57 -23.86 10.97
C VAL A 146 2.09 -22.45 11.27
N ARG A 147 3.35 -22.16 10.92
CA ARG A 147 3.91 -20.81 11.09
C ARG A 147 3.17 -19.76 10.27
N SER A 148 2.81 -20.08 9.03
CA SER A 148 2.02 -19.16 8.19
C SER A 148 0.67 -18.85 8.82
N ILE A 149 -0.02 -19.84 9.38
CA ILE A 149 -1.31 -19.63 10.06
C ILE A 149 -1.13 -18.70 11.26
N VAL A 150 -0.14 -18.95 12.12
CA VAL A 150 0.14 -18.10 13.30
C VAL A 150 0.43 -16.66 12.90
N TYR A 151 1.28 -16.45 11.89
CA TYR A 151 1.60 -15.10 11.42
C TYR A 151 0.42 -14.41 10.74
N THR A 152 -0.40 -15.14 9.97
CA THR A 152 -1.64 -14.59 9.40
C THR A 152 -2.63 -14.17 10.48
N MET A 153 -2.84 -15.00 11.51
CA MET A 153 -3.71 -14.66 12.64
C MET A 153 -3.21 -13.42 13.39
N THR A 154 -1.89 -13.32 13.58
CA THR A 154 -1.27 -12.14 14.20
C THR A 154 -1.50 -10.89 13.35
N THR A 155 -1.34 -10.97 12.02
CA THR A 155 -1.63 -9.84 11.11
C THR A 155 -3.12 -9.46 11.10
N ALA A 156 -4.03 -10.44 11.18
CA ALA A 156 -5.47 -10.19 11.19
C ALA A 156 -5.99 -9.64 12.53
N SER A 157 -5.21 -9.78 13.61
CA SER A 157 -5.63 -9.41 14.97
C SER A 157 -6.07 -7.94 15.11
N GLY A 158 -5.38 -6.99 14.48
CA GLY A 158 -5.73 -5.58 14.55
C GLY A 158 -7.06 -5.25 13.89
N PHE A 159 -7.34 -5.86 12.74
CA PHE A 159 -8.65 -5.77 12.09
C PHE A 159 -9.75 -6.40 12.96
N ALA A 160 -9.49 -7.58 13.55
CA ALA A 160 -10.45 -8.24 14.42
C ALA A 160 -10.78 -7.39 15.66
N LEU A 161 -9.77 -6.76 16.27
CA LEU A 161 -9.95 -5.85 17.40
C LEU A 161 -10.76 -4.61 17.02
N PHE A 162 -10.50 -4.03 15.85
CA PHE A 162 -11.31 -2.92 15.33
C PHE A 162 -12.76 -3.33 15.10
N GLN A 163 -12.99 -4.52 14.54
CA GLN A 163 -14.34 -5.05 14.34
C GLN A 163 -15.08 -5.31 15.64
N TYR A 164 -14.39 -5.84 16.65
CA TYR A 164 -14.96 -6.01 17.97
C TYR A 164 -15.39 -4.68 18.59
N PHE A 165 -14.52 -3.66 18.52
CA PHE A 165 -14.85 -2.31 18.99
C PHE A 165 -16.07 -1.72 18.25
N ALA A 166 -16.12 -1.86 16.92
CA ALA A 166 -17.24 -1.38 16.13
C ALA A 166 -18.55 -2.12 16.47
N TYR A 167 -18.48 -3.43 16.70
CA TYR A 167 -19.63 -4.23 17.10
C TYR A 167 -20.21 -3.75 18.44
N THR A 168 -19.36 -3.58 19.46
CA THR A 168 -19.82 -3.14 20.79
C THR A 168 -20.43 -1.75 20.76
N GLU A 169 -19.91 -0.84 19.95
CA GLU A 169 -20.40 0.53 19.87
C GLU A 169 -21.71 0.61 19.09
N PHE A 170 -21.76 0.02 17.88
CA PHE A 170 -22.86 0.25 16.94
C PHE A 170 -23.98 -0.79 16.99
N CYS A 171 -23.73 -2.01 17.49
CA CYS A 171 -24.79 -3.02 17.57
C CYS A 171 -25.78 -2.80 18.71
N SER A 172 -25.46 -1.90 19.65
CA SER A 172 -26.43 -1.37 20.61
C SER A 172 -27.56 -0.57 19.94
N LEU A 173 -27.35 -0.12 18.70
CA LEU A 173 -28.28 0.71 17.92
C LEU A 173 -29.11 -0.09 16.89
N ASP A 174 -29.26 -1.40 17.11
CA ASP A 174 -30.06 -2.33 16.29
C ASP A 174 -29.79 -2.24 14.77
N ARG A 175 -28.51 -2.37 14.39
CA ARG A 175 -28.09 -2.32 12.98
C ARG A 175 -28.19 -3.70 12.32
N PRO A 176 -28.65 -3.78 11.05
CA PRO A 176 -28.95 -5.06 10.39
C PRO A 176 -27.72 -5.98 10.22
N TRP A 177 -26.54 -5.40 10.01
CA TRP A 177 -25.29 -6.17 9.84
C TRP A 177 -24.81 -6.87 11.13
N CYS A 178 -25.38 -6.53 12.29
CA CYS A 178 -25.06 -7.17 13.56
C CYS A 178 -25.64 -8.58 13.69
N ALA A 179 -26.72 -8.87 12.95
CA ALA A 179 -27.37 -10.18 12.89
C ALA A 179 -26.74 -11.12 11.85
N ASP A 180 -25.85 -10.61 10.99
CA ASP A 180 -25.18 -11.41 9.97
C ASP A 180 -24.23 -12.44 10.60
N LYS A 181 -24.08 -13.59 9.92
CA LYS A 181 -23.20 -14.69 10.35
C LYS A 181 -21.75 -14.24 10.57
N ILE A 182 -21.30 -13.25 9.81
CA ILE A 182 -20.02 -12.56 10.02
C ILE A 182 -20.33 -11.06 10.04
N PRO A 183 -20.40 -10.41 11.22
CA PRO A 183 -20.83 -9.03 11.33
C PRO A 183 -19.69 -8.09 10.90
N LEU A 184 -19.63 -7.80 9.59
CA LEU A 184 -18.61 -6.92 9.00
C LEU A 184 -19.18 -5.53 8.71
N ILE A 185 -18.93 -4.57 9.60
CA ILE A 185 -19.40 -3.18 9.45
C ILE A 185 -18.99 -2.57 8.09
N TYR A 186 -17.75 -2.80 7.65
CA TYR A 186 -17.24 -2.18 6.44
C TYR A 186 -17.93 -2.74 5.18
N SER A 187 -18.20 -4.04 5.13
CA SER A 187 -18.93 -4.66 4.01
C SER A 187 -20.37 -4.15 3.95
N PHE A 188 -21.02 -3.95 5.10
CA PHE A 188 -22.32 -3.32 5.17
C PHE A 188 -22.29 -1.88 4.66
N VAL A 189 -21.36 -1.05 5.16
CA VAL A 189 -21.25 0.35 4.74
C VAL A 189 -20.95 0.48 3.24
N GLN A 190 -20.07 -0.37 2.72
CA GLN A 190 -19.73 -0.42 1.29
C GLN A 190 -20.97 -0.70 0.43
N LYS A 191 -21.81 -1.64 0.84
CA LYS A 191 -23.01 -2.01 0.10
C LYS A 191 -24.13 -0.99 0.25
N GLU A 192 -24.43 -0.59 1.48
CA GLU A 192 -25.59 0.25 1.81
C GLU A 192 -25.42 1.70 1.37
N TYR A 193 -24.25 2.28 1.62
CA TYR A 193 -24.04 3.72 1.44
C TYR A 193 -23.23 4.06 0.20
N TRP A 194 -22.37 3.14 -0.25
CA TRP A 194 -21.43 3.42 -1.35
C TRP A 194 -21.74 2.65 -2.62
N ASP A 195 -22.72 1.75 -2.60
CA ASP A 195 -23.10 0.86 -3.69
C ASP A 195 -21.89 0.14 -4.33
N VAL A 196 -20.94 -0.24 -3.50
CA VAL A 196 -19.73 -0.95 -3.91
C VAL A 196 -20.04 -2.44 -4.01
N GLY A 197 -19.94 -2.96 -5.22
CA GLY A 197 -20.05 -4.37 -5.54
C GLY A 197 -19.11 -4.74 -6.68
N PHE A 198 -19.10 -6.02 -7.04
CA PHE A 198 -18.32 -6.48 -8.18
C PHE A 198 -18.86 -5.82 -9.47
N MET A 199 -18.03 -4.98 -10.10
CA MET A 199 -18.35 -4.23 -11.31
C MET A 199 -19.56 -3.29 -11.23
N SER A 200 -20.12 -3.02 -10.03
CA SER A 200 -21.27 -2.11 -9.89
C SER A 200 -20.96 -0.68 -10.32
N TYR A 201 -19.69 -0.27 -10.24
CA TYR A 201 -19.25 1.09 -10.55
C TYR A 201 -19.11 1.39 -12.07
N TYR A 202 -19.30 0.41 -12.94
CA TYR A 202 -19.09 0.54 -14.39
C TYR A 202 -20.28 1.19 -15.09
N GLU A 203 -20.57 2.44 -14.72
CA GLU A 203 -21.62 3.26 -15.34
C GLU A 203 -21.02 4.38 -16.20
N VAL A 204 -21.77 4.81 -17.23
CA VAL A 204 -21.38 5.93 -18.12
C VAL A 204 -21.16 7.23 -17.33
N LYS A 205 -21.91 7.44 -16.25
CA LYS A 205 -21.77 8.63 -15.39
C LYS A 205 -20.41 8.70 -14.70
N GLN A 206 -19.73 7.57 -14.54
CA GLN A 206 -18.45 7.47 -13.84
C GLN A 206 -17.24 7.64 -14.76
N ILE A 207 -17.42 7.87 -16.06
CA ILE A 207 -16.33 8.07 -17.03
C ILE A 207 -15.26 9.08 -16.54
N PRO A 208 -15.60 10.25 -15.97
CA PRO A 208 -14.59 11.18 -15.45
C PRO A 208 -13.66 10.53 -14.40
N ASN A 209 -14.21 9.69 -13.52
CA ASN A 209 -13.45 8.98 -12.49
C ASN A 209 -12.54 7.90 -13.08
N PHE A 210 -12.97 7.22 -14.14
CA PHE A 210 -12.12 6.31 -14.90
C PHE A 210 -10.95 7.06 -15.57
N VAL A 211 -11.20 8.25 -16.12
CA VAL A 211 -10.14 9.09 -16.71
C VAL A 211 -9.12 9.52 -15.65
N LEU A 212 -9.56 9.89 -14.45
CA LEU A 212 -8.66 10.21 -13.33
C LEU A 212 -7.80 9.02 -12.91
N ALA A 213 -8.38 7.82 -12.86
CA ALA A 213 -7.67 6.59 -12.46
C ALA A 213 -6.76 6.01 -13.57
N ALA A 214 -7.05 6.33 -14.84
CA ALA A 214 -6.41 5.71 -15.99
C ALA A 214 -4.87 5.79 -16.00
N PRO A 215 -4.21 6.91 -15.64
CA PRO A 215 -2.75 6.98 -15.64
C PRO A 215 -2.10 5.98 -14.67
N ILE A 216 -2.63 5.82 -13.46
CA ILE A 216 -2.11 4.87 -12.47
C ILE A 216 -2.38 3.43 -12.90
N ILE A 217 -3.56 3.15 -13.47
CA ILE A 217 -3.88 1.84 -14.02
C ILE A 217 -2.93 1.50 -15.17
N ALA A 218 -2.72 2.42 -16.12
CA ALA A 218 -1.83 2.24 -17.26
C ALA A 218 -0.37 2.04 -16.82
N LEU A 219 0.11 2.82 -15.84
CA LEU A 219 1.42 2.62 -15.22
C LEU A 219 1.55 1.24 -14.57
N SER A 220 0.49 0.78 -13.91
CA SER A 220 0.52 -0.52 -13.22
C SER A 220 0.46 -1.70 -14.18
N VAL A 221 -0.39 -1.62 -15.20
CA VAL A 221 -0.47 -2.62 -16.27
C VAL A 221 0.84 -2.66 -17.05
N SER A 222 1.43 -1.51 -17.39
CA SER A 222 2.71 -1.47 -18.12
C SER A 222 3.87 -2.00 -17.27
N GLY A 223 3.92 -1.68 -15.98
CA GLY A 223 4.91 -2.20 -15.05
C GLY A 223 4.84 -3.72 -14.89
N LEU A 224 3.64 -4.26 -14.71
CA LEU A 224 3.42 -5.71 -14.64
C LEU A 224 3.76 -6.38 -15.98
N LYS A 225 3.29 -5.85 -17.11
CA LYS A 225 3.61 -6.38 -18.45
C LYS A 225 5.11 -6.39 -18.71
N ALA A 226 5.84 -5.33 -18.35
CA ALA A 226 7.28 -5.25 -18.52
C ALA A 226 8.01 -6.34 -17.71
N TYR A 227 7.56 -6.63 -16.50
CA TYR A 227 8.12 -7.71 -15.69
C TYR A 227 7.80 -9.10 -16.27
N ILE A 228 6.53 -9.33 -16.63
CA ILE A 228 6.05 -10.61 -17.17
C ILE A 228 6.71 -10.94 -18.51
N TYR A 229 6.90 -9.95 -19.39
CA TYR A 229 7.53 -10.16 -20.69
C TYR A 229 8.99 -10.63 -20.57
N ASN A 230 9.72 -10.15 -19.55
CA ASN A 230 11.10 -10.57 -19.33
C ASN A 230 11.22 -11.95 -18.67
N ASN A 231 10.23 -12.37 -17.86
CA ASN A 231 10.24 -13.65 -17.15
C ASN A 231 8.88 -14.39 -17.22
N PRO A 232 8.37 -14.73 -18.42
CA PRO A 232 6.99 -15.20 -18.56
C PRO A 232 6.78 -16.57 -17.91
N ILE A 233 7.72 -17.50 -18.14
CA ILE A 233 7.64 -18.86 -17.61
C ILE A 233 7.71 -18.84 -16.08
N GLU A 234 8.64 -18.07 -15.50
CA GLU A 234 8.81 -18.01 -14.05
C GLU A 234 7.61 -17.35 -13.36
N PHE A 235 7.07 -16.28 -13.94
CA PHE A 235 5.90 -15.59 -13.39
C PHE A 235 4.66 -16.49 -13.38
N TRP A 236 4.33 -17.13 -14.52
CA TRP A 236 3.14 -17.98 -14.64
C TRP A 236 3.26 -19.31 -13.90
N THR A 237 4.47 -19.84 -13.75
CA THR A 237 4.71 -21.05 -12.95
C THR A 237 4.87 -20.75 -11.46
N LEU A 238 4.61 -19.52 -11.01
CA LEU A 238 4.77 -19.09 -9.61
C LEU A 238 6.16 -19.42 -9.03
N GLY A 239 7.20 -19.36 -9.86
CA GLY A 239 8.58 -19.69 -9.48
C GLY A 239 8.94 -21.18 -9.47
N ILE A 240 8.06 -22.09 -9.94
CA ILE A 240 8.37 -23.54 -10.05
C ILE A 240 9.48 -23.77 -11.08
N LYS A 241 9.40 -23.14 -12.25
CA LYS A 241 10.44 -23.22 -13.28
C LYS A 241 11.25 -21.93 -13.27
N LYS A 242 12.52 -22.02 -12.87
CA LYS A 242 13.44 -20.89 -12.95
C LYS A 242 13.89 -20.67 -14.39
N SER A 243 13.81 -19.43 -14.86
CA SER A 243 14.38 -19.06 -16.15
C SER A 243 15.91 -19.15 -16.08
N LYS A 244 16.58 -19.61 -17.15
CA LYS A 244 18.07 -19.67 -17.25
C LYS A 244 18.72 -18.29 -17.42
N GLY A 245 18.01 -17.20 -17.13
CA GLY A 245 18.52 -15.83 -17.26
C GLY A 245 19.51 -15.48 -16.16
N ASN A 246 20.53 -14.68 -16.50
CA ASN A 246 21.44 -14.09 -15.51
C ASN A 246 20.62 -13.32 -14.46
N ALA A 247 20.99 -13.47 -13.19
CA ALA A 247 20.40 -12.77 -12.07
C ALA A 247 20.64 -11.26 -12.20
N ASN A 248 19.77 -10.57 -12.95
CA ASN A 248 19.76 -9.13 -13.04
C ASN A 248 19.27 -8.57 -11.70
N ASP A 249 20.09 -7.74 -11.06
CA ASP A 249 19.80 -7.17 -9.73
C ASP A 249 18.95 -5.89 -9.84
N GLY A 250 18.10 -5.79 -10.86
CA GLY A 250 17.24 -4.63 -11.18
C GLY A 250 15.75 -4.96 -11.16
N TYR A 251 14.93 -4.15 -11.83
CA TYR A 251 13.45 -4.30 -11.85
C TYR A 251 12.95 -5.66 -12.35
N TYR A 252 13.74 -6.38 -13.15
CA TYR A 252 13.38 -7.70 -13.68
C TYR A 252 13.87 -8.87 -12.80
N SER A 253 14.36 -8.58 -11.59
CA SER A 253 14.86 -9.61 -10.68
C SER A 253 13.73 -10.55 -10.21
N PRO A 254 13.95 -11.87 -10.19
CA PRO A 254 12.96 -12.83 -9.70
C PRO A 254 12.61 -12.63 -8.22
N ARG A 255 13.48 -11.97 -7.44
CA ARG A 255 13.22 -11.64 -6.02
C ARG A 255 11.99 -10.73 -5.84
N LEU A 256 11.58 -10.01 -6.89
CA LEU A 256 10.45 -9.11 -6.87
C LEU A 256 9.11 -9.83 -7.09
N ALA A 257 9.12 -11.13 -7.45
CA ALA A 257 7.92 -11.87 -7.86
C ALA A 257 6.76 -11.77 -6.85
N VAL A 258 7.04 -11.91 -5.54
CA VAL A 258 6.00 -11.83 -4.49
C VAL A 258 5.31 -10.48 -4.48
N PHE A 259 6.07 -9.41 -4.68
CA PHE A 259 5.54 -8.06 -4.74
C PHE A 259 4.74 -7.84 -6.03
N MET A 260 5.15 -8.45 -7.14
CA MET A 260 4.40 -8.40 -8.40
C MET A 260 3.07 -9.13 -8.29
N TYR A 261 3.01 -10.29 -7.62
CA TYR A 261 1.75 -11.00 -7.36
C TYR A 261 0.82 -10.17 -6.48
N LEU A 262 1.35 -9.57 -5.41
CA LEU A 262 0.58 -8.63 -4.59
C LEU A 262 0.03 -7.48 -5.45
N TRP A 263 0.88 -6.85 -6.26
CA TRP A 263 0.47 -5.71 -7.08
C TRP A 263 -0.59 -6.09 -8.11
N ALA A 264 -0.45 -7.24 -8.78
CA ALA A 264 -1.44 -7.76 -9.71
C ALA A 264 -2.79 -8.05 -9.03
N PHE A 265 -2.75 -8.68 -7.85
CA PHE A 265 -3.95 -8.93 -7.05
C PHE A 265 -4.63 -7.62 -6.63
N LEU A 266 -3.87 -6.67 -6.10
CA LEU A 266 -4.39 -5.36 -5.68
C LEU A 266 -4.94 -4.54 -6.85
N LEU A 267 -4.34 -4.65 -8.04
CA LEU A 267 -4.86 -4.03 -9.26
C LEU A 267 -6.19 -4.63 -9.67
N LEU A 268 -6.27 -5.96 -9.75
CA LEU A 268 -7.53 -6.64 -10.06
C LEU A 268 -8.61 -6.28 -9.05
N PHE A 269 -8.29 -6.30 -7.76
CA PHE A 269 -9.24 -5.95 -6.70
C PHE A 269 -9.70 -4.49 -6.81
N ALA A 270 -8.77 -3.54 -6.98
CA ALA A 270 -9.08 -2.12 -7.07
C ALA A 270 -9.91 -1.76 -8.30
N THR A 271 -9.75 -2.47 -9.43
CA THR A 271 -10.55 -2.21 -10.63
C THR A 271 -11.91 -2.87 -10.61
N THR A 272 -12.11 -3.95 -9.85
CA THR A 272 -13.35 -4.73 -9.88
C THR A 272 -14.26 -4.54 -8.67
N ASN A 273 -13.68 -4.30 -7.48
CA ASN A 273 -14.38 -4.31 -6.19
C ASN A 273 -14.24 -2.98 -5.41
N MET A 274 -13.73 -1.93 -6.04
CA MET A 274 -13.59 -0.60 -5.45
C MET A 274 -13.97 0.47 -6.47
N HIS A 275 -14.39 1.64 -5.97
CA HIS A 275 -14.51 2.83 -6.79
C HIS A 275 -13.16 3.16 -7.45
N ILE A 276 -13.15 3.28 -8.77
CA ILE A 276 -11.92 3.22 -9.57
C ILE A 276 -10.92 4.32 -9.19
N GLN A 277 -11.38 5.53 -8.84
CA GLN A 277 -10.53 6.66 -8.49
C GLN A 277 -9.74 6.44 -7.18
N VAL A 278 -10.23 5.57 -6.29
CA VAL A 278 -9.57 5.28 -5.01
C VAL A 278 -8.23 4.58 -5.22
N ILE A 279 -8.00 3.98 -6.40
CA ILE A 279 -6.74 3.32 -6.75
C ILE A 279 -5.52 4.24 -6.57
N ILE A 280 -5.66 5.54 -6.87
CA ILE A 280 -4.57 6.52 -6.80
C ILE A 280 -4.04 6.58 -5.37
N ARG A 281 -4.95 6.68 -4.39
CA ARG A 281 -4.62 6.70 -2.95
C ARG A 281 -4.23 5.32 -2.43
N PHE A 282 -4.90 4.27 -2.90
CA PHE A 282 -4.68 2.89 -2.46
C PHE A 282 -3.27 2.37 -2.81
N PHE A 283 -2.75 2.73 -3.99
CA PHE A 283 -1.46 2.25 -4.49
C PHE A 283 -0.24 2.94 -3.88
N THR A 284 -0.46 3.91 -3.00
CA THR A 284 0.62 4.60 -2.31
C THR A 284 1.48 3.71 -1.42
N SER A 285 0.93 2.57 -1.00
CA SER A 285 1.60 1.58 -0.16
C SER A 285 2.15 0.38 -0.96
N VAL A 286 2.26 0.51 -2.29
CA VAL A 286 2.66 -0.58 -3.19
C VAL A 286 4.05 -0.30 -3.78
N PRO A 287 5.13 -0.91 -3.24
CA PRO A 287 6.51 -0.65 -3.71
C PRO A 287 6.75 -0.87 -5.21
N PRO A 288 6.20 -1.93 -5.85
CA PRO A 288 6.40 -2.17 -7.28
C PRO A 288 6.06 -1.00 -8.21
N LEU A 289 5.03 -0.22 -7.88
CA LEU A 289 4.67 0.98 -8.64
C LEU A 289 5.86 1.95 -8.68
N TYR A 290 6.46 2.22 -7.52
CA TYR A 290 7.62 3.12 -7.39
C TYR A 290 8.91 2.52 -7.95
N TRP A 291 9.08 1.20 -7.88
CA TRP A 291 10.19 0.53 -8.55
C TRP A 291 10.09 0.64 -10.06
N TYR A 292 8.88 0.51 -10.62
CA TYR A 292 8.67 0.67 -12.05
C TYR A 292 8.89 2.11 -12.52
N VAL A 293 8.30 3.08 -11.81
CA VAL A 293 8.51 4.51 -12.09
C VAL A 293 9.99 4.88 -11.97
N GLY A 294 10.68 4.39 -10.94
CA GLY A 294 12.11 4.61 -10.78
C GLY A 294 12.94 4.02 -11.93
N ASN A 295 12.60 2.82 -12.38
CA ASN A 295 13.24 2.20 -13.54
C ASN A 295 12.99 2.98 -14.84
N LEU A 296 11.78 3.53 -15.04
CA LEU A 296 11.47 4.41 -16.18
C LEU A 296 12.28 5.70 -16.14
N TRP A 297 12.37 6.34 -14.99
CA TRP A 297 13.14 7.58 -14.82
C TRP A 297 14.65 7.36 -14.99
N ILE A 298 15.19 6.24 -14.50
CA ILE A 298 16.60 5.90 -14.74
C ILE A 298 16.87 5.71 -16.24
N LYS A 299 16.04 4.94 -16.94
CA LYS A 299 16.20 4.74 -18.39
C LYS A 299 16.04 6.04 -19.18
N GLY A 300 15.08 6.88 -18.81
CA GLY A 300 14.82 8.16 -19.47
C GLY A 300 15.89 9.21 -19.23
N PHE A 301 16.19 9.50 -17.96
CA PHE A 301 17.05 10.62 -17.58
C PHE A 301 18.53 10.26 -17.51
N CYS A 302 18.88 9.03 -17.15
CA CYS A 302 20.28 8.62 -17.01
C CYS A 302 20.81 7.92 -18.26
N GLU A 303 20.01 7.07 -18.90
CA GLU A 303 20.43 6.33 -20.11
C GLU A 303 19.99 7.00 -21.42
N GLY A 304 19.15 8.05 -21.35
CA GLY A 304 18.64 8.78 -22.53
C GLY A 304 17.64 7.99 -23.39
N LYS A 305 17.11 6.87 -22.89
CA LYS A 305 16.13 6.02 -23.61
C LYS A 305 14.71 6.34 -23.19
N HIS A 306 13.83 6.60 -24.15
CA HIS A 306 12.42 6.92 -23.88
C HIS A 306 12.22 8.13 -22.94
N THR A 307 13.07 9.16 -23.08
CA THR A 307 13.03 10.39 -22.26
C THR A 307 11.66 11.05 -22.25
N TRP A 308 10.94 11.01 -23.37
CA TRP A 308 9.56 11.51 -23.45
C TRP A 308 8.64 10.84 -22.42
N MET A 309 8.71 9.51 -22.27
CA MET A 309 7.86 8.80 -21.33
C MET A 309 8.23 9.13 -19.87
N ALA A 310 9.53 9.29 -19.56
CA ALA A 310 9.97 9.73 -18.24
C ALA A 310 9.44 11.14 -17.90
N ASN A 311 9.49 12.07 -18.86
CA ASN A 311 8.94 13.43 -18.73
C ASN A 311 7.43 13.42 -18.52
N VAL A 312 6.68 12.60 -19.28
CA VAL A 312 5.23 12.47 -19.13
C VAL A 312 4.87 11.96 -17.73
N VAL A 313 5.55 10.93 -17.24
CA VAL A 313 5.28 10.37 -15.90
C VAL A 313 5.65 11.35 -14.79
N LEU A 314 6.79 12.04 -14.90
CA LEU A 314 7.19 13.07 -13.96
C LEU A 314 6.20 14.25 -13.95
N GLY A 315 5.81 14.70 -15.14
CA GLY A 315 4.80 15.75 -15.33
C GLY A 315 3.47 15.36 -14.69
N TYR A 316 3.00 14.13 -14.92
CA TYR A 316 1.80 13.61 -14.27
C TYR A 316 1.90 13.64 -12.73
N PHE A 317 3.01 13.14 -12.16
CA PHE A 317 3.22 13.12 -10.71
C PHE A 317 3.21 14.54 -10.11
N ALA A 318 3.93 15.47 -10.74
CA ALA A 318 4.02 16.85 -10.28
C ALA A 318 2.70 17.62 -10.45
N ILE A 319 2.11 17.58 -11.64
CA ILE A 319 0.89 18.33 -11.96
C ILE A 319 -0.28 17.83 -11.11
N TYR A 320 -0.48 16.52 -11.02
CA TYR A 320 -1.56 15.96 -10.21
C TYR A 320 -1.36 16.29 -8.72
N GLY A 321 -0.12 16.21 -8.21
CA GLY A 321 0.19 16.61 -6.85
C GLY A 321 -0.15 18.08 -6.58
N LEU A 322 0.26 18.99 -7.46
CA LEU A 322 0.00 20.44 -7.31
C LEU A 322 -1.49 20.77 -7.41
N ILE A 323 -2.16 20.32 -8.48
CA ILE A 323 -3.60 20.52 -8.65
C ILE A 323 -4.36 19.93 -7.48
N GLY A 324 -3.97 18.72 -7.09
CA GLY A 324 -4.61 18.00 -6.01
C GLY A 324 -4.47 18.71 -4.66
N VAL A 325 -3.33 19.35 -4.36
CA VAL A 325 -3.18 20.17 -3.15
C VAL A 325 -4.14 21.35 -3.16
N VAL A 326 -4.27 22.06 -4.30
CA VAL A 326 -5.18 23.20 -4.44
C VAL A 326 -6.64 22.75 -4.28
N LEU A 327 -7.05 21.70 -4.98
CA LEU A 327 -8.40 21.15 -4.89
C LEU A 327 -8.72 20.69 -3.46
N PHE A 328 -7.80 19.92 -2.86
CA PHE A 328 -7.96 19.41 -1.50
C PHE A 328 -8.05 20.55 -0.47
N SER A 329 -7.24 21.60 -0.61
CA SER A 329 -7.32 22.79 0.25
C SER A 329 -8.62 23.57 0.09
N SER A 330 -9.28 23.45 -1.06
CA SER A 330 -10.57 24.06 -1.37
C SER A 330 -11.76 23.16 -1.02
N PHE A 331 -11.53 22.06 -0.29
CA PHE A 331 -12.52 21.03 0.03
C PHE A 331 -13.16 20.34 -1.18
N LEU A 332 -12.52 20.45 -2.35
CA LEU A 332 -12.92 19.69 -3.54
C LEU A 332 -12.25 18.32 -3.50
N PRO A 333 -12.97 17.23 -3.85
CA PRO A 333 -12.37 15.91 -3.94
C PRO A 333 -11.29 15.94 -5.04
N PRO A 334 -10.01 15.71 -4.72
CA PRO A 334 -8.96 15.59 -5.74
C PRO A 334 -9.08 14.26 -6.52
N ALA A 335 -10.01 13.39 -6.11
CA ALA A 335 -10.44 12.15 -6.73
C ALA A 335 -11.81 11.76 -6.20
#